data_AF-A0A931MWG0-F1
#
_entry.id   AF-A0A931MWG0-F1
#
_cell.length_a   1.000
_cell.length_b   1.000
_cell.length_c   1.000
_cell.angle_alpha   90.00
_cell.angle_beta   90.00
_cell.angle_gamma   90.00
#
_symmetry.space_group_name_H-M   'P 1'
#
loop_
_entity.id
_entity.type
_entity.pdbx_description
1 polymer ?
#
loop_
_entity_poly.entity_id
_entity_poly.type
_entity_poly.pdbx_seq_one_letter_code
_entity_poly.pdbx_strand_id
1 'polypeptide(L)'
;MQRLRNLLALLSLFLVMAVLYAANLFYGLNLSQSERGIFGDMFGAVNALFSGLACVGIGYAIFLQRQEIGLLRLDADRSRDLVEKQNVHMETQFKSMSISNRQETFFNLVNLLESIRSNLSKNNDDEDYLDDQGSLFSKLDAVTKHMSKAYIFETQIDMARRESNAEKAVEKYIAGEITRFTHEYNSIIKARYRFQFGKYFRFLLYVLKYVDEETGDHAKLYAGIVRSTMSDHELRVLFFHLATDVNELKGYFEKYSLFKDITLDTELSIQIKKRLYQSQAFH
;
A
#
# COMPACT_ATOMS: atom_id res chain seq x y z
N MET A 1 17.68 -34.37 -40.14
CA MET A 1 17.34 -34.93 -41.48
C MET A 1 17.41 -33.88 -42.60
N GLN A 2 16.58 -32.82 -42.62
CA GLN A 2 16.57 -31.81 -43.70
C GLN A 2 17.91 -31.08 -43.92
N ARG A 3 18.57 -30.67 -42.82
CA ARG A 3 19.88 -29.99 -42.88
C ARG A 3 20.98 -30.88 -43.48
N LEU A 4 20.99 -32.17 -43.18
CA LEU A 4 21.98 -33.13 -43.68
C LEU A 4 21.78 -33.39 -45.19
N ARG A 5 20.53 -33.48 -45.65
CA ARG A 5 20.21 -33.61 -47.08
C ARG A 5 20.63 -32.38 -47.88
N ASN A 6 20.39 -31.19 -47.36
CA ASN A 6 20.81 -29.94 -48.01
C ASN A 6 22.35 -29.83 -48.07
N LEU A 7 23.05 -30.26 -47.02
CA LEU A 7 24.51 -30.29 -46.99
C LEU A 7 25.08 -31.25 -48.05
N LEU A 8 24.52 -32.46 -48.16
CA LEU A 8 24.94 -33.45 -49.16
C LEU A 8 24.64 -32.99 -50.60
N ALA A 9 23.52 -32.29 -50.82
CA ALA A 9 23.20 -31.69 -52.11
C ALA A 9 24.20 -30.59 -52.51
N LEU A 10 24.59 -29.74 -51.56
CA LEU A 10 25.61 -28.70 -51.81
C LEU A 10 27.00 -29.30 -52.06
N LEU A 11 27.38 -30.32 -51.31
CA LEU A 11 28.66 -31.02 -51.49
C LEU A 11 28.74 -31.76 -52.83
N SER A 12 27.66 -32.41 -53.25
CA SER A 12 27.60 -33.07 -54.56
C SER A 12 27.65 -32.06 -55.70
N LEU A 13 26.93 -30.94 -55.61
CA LEU A 13 27.00 -29.85 -56.58
C LEU A 13 28.43 -29.28 -56.69
N PHE A 14 29.08 -29.02 -55.55
CA PHE A 14 30.45 -28.53 -55.51
C PHE A 14 31.44 -29.52 -56.12
N LEU A 15 31.30 -30.81 -55.81
CA LEU A 15 32.11 -31.88 -56.41
C LEU A 15 31.95 -31.91 -57.94
N VAL A 16 30.71 -31.83 -58.43
CA VAL A 16 30.42 -31.80 -59.87
C VAL A 16 31.08 -30.59 -60.53
N MET A 17 30.97 -29.40 -59.94
CA MET A 17 31.65 -28.20 -60.46
C MET A 17 33.17 -28.35 -60.46
N ALA A 18 33.76 -28.93 -59.40
CA ALA A 18 35.19 -29.16 -59.31
C ALA A 18 35.69 -30.15 -60.37
N VAL A 19 34.94 -31.23 -60.63
CA VAL A 19 35.25 -32.21 -61.68
C VAL A 19 35.15 -31.57 -63.07
N LEU A 20 34.09 -30.79 -63.34
CA LEU A 20 33.93 -30.08 -64.62
C LEU A 20 35.05 -29.07 -64.85
N TYR A 21 35.46 -28.35 -63.80
CA TYR A 21 36.59 -27.42 -63.87
C TYR A 21 37.92 -28.14 -64.12
N ALA A 22 38.18 -29.25 -63.41
CA ALA A 22 39.39 -30.05 -63.62
C ALA A 22 39.45 -30.67 -65.03
N ALA A 23 38.32 -31.14 -65.55
CA ALA A 23 38.21 -31.64 -66.92
C ALA A 23 38.46 -30.53 -67.96
N ASN A 24 37.91 -29.34 -67.74
CA ASN A 24 38.15 -28.17 -68.59
C ASN A 24 39.63 -27.76 -68.58
N LEU A 25 40.27 -27.73 -67.41
CA LEU A 25 41.69 -27.41 -67.25
C LEU A 25 42.59 -28.45 -67.92
N PHE A 26 42.30 -29.74 -67.72
CA PHE A 26 43.04 -30.83 -68.34
C PHE A 26 42.94 -30.78 -69.87
N TYR A 27 41.76 -30.49 -70.41
CA TYR A 27 41.57 -30.30 -71.85
C TYR A 27 42.37 -29.07 -72.36
N GLY A 28 42.30 -27.94 -71.66
CA GLY A 28 43.02 -26.72 -72.04
C GLY A 28 44.55 -26.86 -72.01
N LEU A 29 45.11 -27.61 -71.06
CA LEU A 29 46.56 -27.84 -70.95
C LEU A 29 47.14 -28.72 -72.06
N ASN A 30 46.30 -29.49 -72.76
CA ASN A 30 46.71 -30.35 -73.87
C ASN A 30 46.63 -29.66 -75.25
N LEU A 31 46.16 -28.40 -75.32
CA LEU A 31 46.11 -27.60 -76.56
C LEU A 31 47.45 -26.89 -76.84
N SER A 32 47.71 -26.51 -78.10
CA SER A 32 48.88 -25.68 -78.45
C SER A 32 48.72 -24.24 -77.96
N GLN A 33 49.82 -23.48 -77.86
CA GLN A 33 49.80 -22.12 -77.29
C GLN A 33 48.86 -21.14 -78.04
N SER A 34 48.69 -21.33 -79.36
CA SER A 34 47.76 -20.54 -80.19
C SER A 34 46.30 -20.90 -79.96
N GLU A 35 46.00 -22.20 -79.82
CA GLU A 35 44.62 -22.71 -79.64
C GLU A 35 44.08 -22.45 -78.23
N ARG A 36 44.95 -22.36 -77.22
CA ARG A 36 44.56 -22.01 -75.84
C ARG A 36 43.92 -20.62 -75.73
N GLY A 37 44.41 -19.65 -76.50
CA GLY A 37 43.85 -18.29 -76.52
C GLY A 37 42.42 -18.28 -77.07
N ILE A 38 42.20 -18.92 -78.22
CA ILE A 38 40.90 -19.02 -78.89
C ILE A 38 39.90 -19.80 -78.03
N PHE A 39 40.34 -20.88 -77.37
CA PHE A 39 39.51 -21.65 -76.45
C PHE A 39 39.07 -20.81 -75.24
N GLY A 40 39.95 -19.97 -74.69
CA GLY A 40 39.62 -19.04 -73.61
C GLY A 40 38.61 -17.96 -74.03
N ASP A 41 38.74 -17.43 -75.25
CA ASP A 41 37.86 -16.39 -75.79
C ASP A 41 36.40 -16.86 -75.93
N MET A 42 36.15 -18.15 -76.16
CA MET A 42 34.79 -18.72 -76.21
C MET A 42 34.04 -18.63 -74.87
N PHE A 43 34.76 -18.61 -73.75
CA PHE A 43 34.17 -18.43 -72.43
C PHE A 43 33.97 -16.95 -72.06
N GLY A 44 34.53 -16.01 -72.82
CA GLY A 44 34.41 -14.57 -72.58
C GLY A 44 32.96 -14.08 -72.68
N ALA A 45 32.23 -14.46 -73.73
CA ALA A 45 30.82 -14.09 -73.91
C ALA A 45 29.91 -14.68 -72.82
N VAL A 46 30.19 -15.93 -72.42
CA VAL A 46 29.48 -16.61 -71.32
C VAL A 46 29.75 -15.93 -69.98
N ASN A 47 31.01 -15.58 -69.69
CA ASN A 47 31.39 -14.87 -68.46
C ASN A 47 30.81 -13.46 -68.39
N ALA A 48 30.73 -12.74 -69.52
CA ALA A 48 30.09 -11.43 -69.61
C ALA A 48 28.59 -11.53 -69.33
N LEU A 49 27.90 -12.54 -69.87
CA LEU A 49 26.48 -12.80 -69.59
C LEU A 49 26.24 -13.16 -68.13
N PHE A 50 27.04 -14.05 -67.55
CA PHE A 50 26.94 -14.39 -66.12
C PHE A 50 27.20 -13.19 -65.22
N SER A 51 28.17 -12.34 -65.57
CA SER A 51 28.46 -11.10 -64.83
C SER A 51 27.31 -10.09 -64.93
N GLY A 52 26.69 -9.94 -66.11
CA GLY A 52 25.49 -9.12 -66.29
C GLY A 52 24.28 -9.63 -65.49
N LEU A 53 24.01 -10.94 -65.55
CA LEU A 53 22.94 -11.59 -64.79
C LEU A 53 23.19 -11.53 -63.28
N ALA A 54 24.44 -11.71 -62.84
CA ALA A 54 24.82 -11.55 -61.44
C ALA A 54 24.60 -10.10 -60.96
N CYS A 55 24.91 -9.10 -61.80
CA CYS A 55 24.64 -7.70 -61.49
C CYS A 55 23.13 -7.43 -61.33
N VAL A 56 22.30 -7.96 -62.24
CA VAL A 56 20.83 -7.88 -62.12
C VAL A 56 20.33 -8.58 -60.86
N GLY A 57 20.84 -9.78 -60.56
CA GLY A 57 20.50 -10.52 -59.35
C GLY A 57 20.83 -9.76 -58.06
N ILE A 58 22.01 -9.14 -58.00
CA ILE A 58 22.41 -8.28 -56.87
C ILE A 58 21.49 -7.05 -56.78
N GLY A 59 21.18 -6.40 -57.91
CA GLY A 59 20.25 -5.27 -57.95
C GLY A 59 18.86 -5.63 -57.44
N TYR A 60 18.33 -6.79 -57.85
CA TYR A 60 17.05 -7.31 -57.36
C TYR A 60 17.09 -7.65 -55.87
N ALA A 61 18.19 -8.25 -55.40
CA ALA A 61 18.38 -8.52 -53.97
C ALA A 61 18.42 -7.22 -53.14
N ILE A 62 19.11 -6.18 -53.62
CA ILE A 62 19.14 -4.86 -52.96
C ILE A 62 17.73 -4.24 -52.93
N PHE A 63 16.96 -4.38 -54.01
CA PHE A 63 15.58 -3.92 -54.05
C PHE A 63 14.71 -4.60 -52.98
N LEU A 64 14.80 -5.94 -52.87
CA LEU A 64 14.06 -6.69 -51.86
C LEU A 64 14.50 -6.32 -50.43
N GLN A 65 15.80 -6.21 -50.19
CA GLN A 65 16.34 -5.80 -48.89
C GLN A 65 15.83 -4.41 -48.46
N ARG A 66 15.69 -3.46 -49.40
CA ARG A 66 15.12 -2.14 -49.09
C ARG A 66 13.67 -2.22 -48.62
N GLN A 67 12.88 -3.12 -49.21
CA GLN A 67 11.49 -3.34 -48.81
C GLN A 67 11.40 -3.96 -47.40
N GLU A 68 12.23 -4.96 -47.11
CA GLU A 68 12.30 -5.59 -45.78
C GLU A 68 12.69 -4.58 -44.69
N ILE A 69 13.68 -3.70 -44.95
CA ILE A 69 14.07 -2.65 -44.00
C ILE A 69 12.90 -1.69 -43.72
N GLY A 70 12.09 -1.37 -44.73
CA GLY A 70 10.90 -0.55 -44.55
C GLY A 70 9.88 -1.19 -43.61
N LEU A 71 9.58 -2.47 -43.81
CA LEU A 71 8.68 -3.25 -42.94
C LEU A 71 9.23 -3.37 -41.51
N LEU A 72 10.53 -3.66 -41.37
CA LEU A 72 11.19 -3.75 -40.06
C LEU A 72 11.15 -2.43 -39.29
N ARG A 73 11.31 -1.29 -39.97
CA ARG A 73 11.16 0.03 -39.34
C ARG A 73 9.74 0.26 -38.86
N LEU A 74 8.75 -0.07 -39.69
CA LEU A 74 7.34 0.05 -39.33
C LEU A 74 6.97 -0.80 -38.10
N ASP A 75 7.45 -2.03 -38.04
CA ASP A 75 7.19 -2.92 -36.89
C ASP A 75 7.96 -2.47 -35.64
N ALA A 76 9.18 -1.94 -35.79
CA ALA A 76 9.93 -1.34 -34.68
C ALA A 76 9.19 -0.12 -34.11
N ASP A 77 8.63 0.74 -34.95
CA ASP A 77 7.87 1.91 -34.50
C ASP A 77 6.55 1.52 -33.81
N ARG A 78 5.82 0.52 -34.34
CA ARG A 78 4.65 -0.05 -33.64
C ARG A 78 5.03 -0.68 -32.30
N SER A 79 6.15 -1.39 -32.24
CA SER A 79 6.62 -2.00 -30.99
C SER A 79 6.96 -0.94 -29.95
N ARG A 80 7.56 0.19 -30.34
CA ARG A 80 7.82 1.33 -29.45
C ARG A 80 6.52 1.92 -28.89
N ASP A 81 5.53 2.18 -29.76
CA ASP A 81 4.22 2.70 -29.35
C ASP A 81 3.49 1.73 -28.38
N LEU A 82 3.55 0.42 -28.63
CA LEU A 82 2.98 -0.58 -27.73
C LEU A 82 3.68 -0.59 -26.36
N VAL A 83 5.01 -0.53 -26.33
CA VAL A 83 5.78 -0.46 -25.07
C VAL A 83 5.47 0.83 -24.31
N GLU A 84 5.35 1.96 -25.00
CA GLU A 84 4.97 3.23 -24.40
C GLU A 84 3.58 3.16 -23.75
N LYS A 85 2.59 2.65 -24.48
CA LYS A 85 1.23 2.40 -23.95
C LYS A 85 1.25 1.45 -22.76
N GLN A 86 2.05 0.39 -22.81
CA GLN A 86 2.20 -0.55 -21.71
C GLN A 86 2.82 0.13 -20.47
N ASN A 87 3.83 1.00 -20.64
CA ASN A 87 4.44 1.75 -19.55
C ASN A 87 3.40 2.64 -18.85
N VAL A 88 2.58 3.36 -19.60
CA VAL A 88 1.49 4.19 -19.05
C VAL A 88 0.47 3.34 -18.28
N HIS A 89 0.09 2.18 -18.80
CA HIS A 89 -0.80 1.25 -18.10
C HIS A 89 -0.17 0.68 -16.82
N MET A 90 1.12 0.33 -16.86
CA MET A 90 1.86 -0.15 -15.69
C MET A 90 1.96 0.90 -14.60
N GLU A 91 2.21 2.17 -14.94
CA GLU A 91 2.20 3.26 -13.95
C GLU A 91 0.84 3.41 -13.27
N THR A 92 -0.24 3.32 -14.05
CA THR A 92 -1.60 3.37 -13.51
C THR A 92 -1.87 2.16 -12.61
N GLN A 93 -1.44 0.96 -13.02
CA GLN A 93 -1.57 -0.26 -12.24
C GLN A 93 -0.77 -0.21 -10.93
N PHE A 94 0.46 0.31 -10.98
CA PHE A 94 1.30 0.49 -9.79
C PHE A 94 0.65 1.44 -8.77
N LYS A 95 0.06 2.54 -9.25
CA LYS A 95 -0.72 3.46 -8.41
C LYS A 95 -1.92 2.75 -7.77
N SER A 96 -2.71 2.01 -8.55
CA SER A 96 -3.87 1.25 -8.03
C SER A 96 -3.46 0.18 -7.02
N MET A 97 -2.37 -0.56 -7.28
CA MET A 97 -1.85 -1.57 -6.37
C MET A 97 -1.33 -0.95 -5.08
N SER A 98 -0.68 0.22 -5.16
CA SER A 98 -0.24 0.95 -3.97
C SER A 98 -1.43 1.37 -3.09
N ILE A 99 -2.53 1.83 -3.69
CA ILE A 99 -3.77 2.15 -2.95
C ILE A 99 -4.36 0.88 -2.31
N SER A 100 -4.43 -0.22 -3.06
CA SER A 100 -4.95 -1.50 -2.58
C SER A 100 -4.12 -2.04 -1.39
N ASN A 101 -2.79 -2.01 -1.48
CA ASN A 101 -1.91 -2.48 -0.41
C ASN A 101 -2.07 -1.65 0.87
N ARG A 102 -2.32 -0.34 0.74
CA ARG A 102 -2.60 0.53 1.90
C ARG A 102 -3.95 0.18 2.54
N GLN A 103 -5.00 -0.02 1.74
CA GLN A 103 -6.30 -0.48 2.23
C GLN A 103 -6.19 -1.81 2.98
N GLU A 104 -5.49 -2.79 2.42
CA GLU A 104 -5.27 -4.09 3.06
C GLU A 104 -4.52 -3.95 4.39
N THR A 105 -3.46 -3.14 4.40
CA THR A 105 -2.69 -2.86 5.63
C THR A 105 -3.58 -2.23 6.70
N PHE A 106 -4.41 -1.24 6.34
CA PHE A 106 -5.37 -0.62 7.25
C PHE A 106 -6.32 -1.66 7.87
N PHE A 107 -6.97 -2.49 7.05
CA PHE A 107 -7.91 -3.49 7.56
C PHE A 107 -7.22 -4.56 8.40
N ASN A 108 -5.99 -4.94 8.07
CA ASN A 108 -5.18 -5.83 8.91
C ASN A 108 -4.88 -5.20 10.27
N LEU A 109 -4.57 -3.90 10.33
CA LEU A 109 -4.38 -3.17 11.58
C LEU A 109 -5.67 -3.11 12.41
N VAL A 110 -6.82 -2.86 11.79
CA VAL A 110 -8.12 -2.89 12.47
C VAL A 110 -8.42 -4.29 13.02
N ASN A 111 -8.21 -5.34 12.24
CA ASN A 111 -8.39 -6.73 12.71
C ASN A 111 -7.46 -7.10 13.87
N LEU A 112 -6.24 -6.57 13.87
CA LEU A 112 -5.31 -6.75 14.98
C LEU A 112 -5.76 -5.95 16.22
N LEU A 113 -6.33 -4.75 16.04
CA LEU A 113 -6.93 -3.98 17.14
C LEU A 113 -8.08 -4.77 17.79
N GLU A 114 -8.98 -5.35 16.99
CA GLU A 114 -10.05 -6.22 17.47
C GLU A 114 -9.51 -7.45 18.21
N SER A 115 -8.43 -8.06 17.70
CA SER A 115 -7.78 -9.19 18.35
C SER A 115 -7.17 -8.82 19.70
N ILE A 116 -6.49 -7.66 19.77
CA ILE A 116 -5.96 -7.13 21.03
C ILE A 116 -7.11 -6.89 22.01
N ARG A 117 -8.20 -6.25 21.55
CA ARG A 117 -9.40 -6.00 22.35
C ARG A 117 -10.01 -7.29 22.90
N SER A 118 -10.18 -8.31 22.08
CA SER A 118 -10.70 -9.62 22.50
C SER A 118 -9.82 -10.26 23.58
N ASN A 119 -8.50 -10.18 23.43
CA ASN A 119 -7.54 -10.71 24.40
C ASN A 119 -7.54 -9.93 25.72
N LEU A 120 -7.85 -8.63 25.70
CA LEU A 120 -8.08 -7.88 26.94
C LEU A 120 -9.29 -8.43 27.70
N SER A 121 -10.35 -8.84 27.01
CA SER A 121 -11.53 -9.39 27.69
C SER A 121 -11.24 -10.72 28.37
N LYS A 122 -10.54 -11.63 27.69
CA LYS A 122 -10.31 -13.01 28.17
C LYS A 122 -9.35 -13.14 29.36
N ASN A 123 -8.36 -12.25 29.46
CA ASN A 123 -7.35 -12.31 30.52
C ASN A 123 -7.82 -11.73 31.87
N ASN A 124 -9.10 -11.40 32.01
CA ASN A 124 -9.66 -10.77 33.23
C ASN A 124 -10.85 -11.56 33.81
N ASP A 125 -10.92 -12.86 33.53
CA ASP A 125 -11.93 -13.77 34.08
C ASP A 125 -11.54 -14.30 35.48
N ASP A 126 -10.34 -13.94 35.98
CA ASP A 126 -9.90 -14.24 37.34
C ASP A 126 -10.23 -13.07 38.28
N GLU A 127 -11.50 -12.90 38.66
CA GLU A 127 -11.88 -12.34 39.97
C GLU A 127 -13.41 -12.35 40.17
N ASP A 128 -13.80 -13.14 41.15
CA ASP A 128 -15.12 -13.35 41.71
C ASP A 128 -15.63 -12.07 42.40
N TYR A 129 -16.24 -11.14 41.64
CA TYR A 129 -17.23 -10.18 42.13
C TYR A 129 -18.02 -9.62 40.94
N LEU A 130 -19.31 -9.97 40.90
CA LEU A 130 -20.39 -9.54 39.99
C LEU A 130 -20.58 -10.41 38.74
N ASP A 131 -21.77 -11.02 38.73
CA ASP A 131 -22.48 -11.88 37.77
C ASP A 131 -22.72 -11.24 36.38
N ASP A 132 -21.76 -10.49 35.84
CA ASP A 132 -21.91 -9.82 34.56
C ASP A 132 -20.87 -10.33 33.56
N GLN A 133 -21.36 -10.97 32.47
CA GLN A 133 -20.59 -11.40 31.29
C GLN A 133 -20.06 -10.20 30.47
N GLY A 134 -19.82 -9.06 31.12
CA GLY A 134 -19.39 -7.82 30.51
C GLY A 134 -17.89 -7.81 30.21
N SER A 135 -17.53 -7.23 29.07
CA SER A 135 -16.13 -6.99 28.69
C SER A 135 -15.37 -6.18 29.75
N LEU A 136 -14.04 -6.24 29.75
CA LEU A 136 -13.20 -5.38 30.61
C LEU A 136 -13.57 -3.89 30.50
N PHE A 137 -13.96 -3.43 29.31
CA PHE A 137 -14.40 -2.06 29.09
C PHE A 137 -15.71 -1.73 29.81
N SER A 138 -16.69 -2.65 29.89
CA SER A 138 -17.91 -2.39 30.65
C SER A 138 -17.65 -2.35 32.16
N LYS A 139 -16.76 -3.21 32.67
CA LYS A 139 -16.31 -3.19 34.07
C LYS A 139 -15.66 -1.84 34.42
N LEU A 140 -14.73 -1.36 33.59
CA LEU A 140 -14.09 -0.07 33.81
C LEU A 140 -15.03 1.13 33.63
N ASP A 141 -15.94 1.04 32.66
CA ASP A 141 -16.97 2.05 32.48
C ASP A 141 -17.86 2.17 33.72
N ALA A 142 -18.25 1.05 34.34
CA ALA A 142 -18.98 1.07 35.61
C ALA A 142 -18.18 1.74 36.74
N VAL A 143 -16.88 1.44 36.86
CA VAL A 143 -15.99 2.06 37.87
C VAL A 143 -15.83 3.56 37.62
N THR A 144 -15.56 3.98 36.38
CA THR A 144 -15.43 5.40 36.01
C THR A 144 -16.73 6.17 36.17
N LYS A 145 -17.87 5.54 35.86
CA LYS A 145 -19.20 6.07 36.12
C LYS A 145 -19.44 6.23 37.61
N HIS A 146 -19.10 5.26 38.45
CA HIS A 146 -19.21 5.39 39.91
C HIS A 146 -18.34 6.54 40.44
N MET A 147 -17.08 6.62 40.01
CA MET A 147 -16.17 7.72 40.39
C MET A 147 -16.69 9.10 39.93
N SER A 148 -17.35 9.17 38.78
CA SER A 148 -17.89 10.43 38.22
C SER A 148 -19.31 10.77 38.70
N LYS A 149 -20.02 9.81 39.29
CA LYS A 149 -21.40 9.95 39.79
C LYS A 149 -21.52 10.48 41.20
N ALA A 150 -20.43 10.93 41.83
CA ALA A 150 -20.48 11.39 43.23
C ALA A 150 -21.74 12.25 43.45
N TYR A 151 -22.74 11.71 44.14
CA TYR A 151 -24.00 12.40 44.49
C TYR A 151 -23.70 13.71 45.25
N ILE A 152 -22.51 13.70 45.88
CA ILE A 152 -21.81 14.79 46.53
C ILE A 152 -21.48 15.94 45.56
N PHE A 153 -21.13 15.67 44.29
CA PHE A 153 -20.70 16.69 43.34
C PHE A 153 -21.78 17.74 43.06
N GLU A 154 -23.01 17.30 42.76
CA GLU A 154 -24.13 18.22 42.52
C GLU A 154 -24.51 18.99 43.78
N THR A 155 -24.59 18.30 44.93
CA THR A 155 -24.90 18.95 46.21
C THR A 155 -23.83 19.97 46.62
N GLN A 156 -22.55 19.70 46.37
CA GLN A 156 -21.45 20.60 46.72
C GLN A 156 -21.31 21.77 45.74
N ILE A 157 -21.62 21.58 44.45
CA ILE A 157 -21.74 22.70 43.50
C ILE A 157 -22.84 23.65 43.97
N ASP A 158 -23.99 23.12 44.38
CA ASP A 158 -25.10 23.95 44.86
C ASP A 158 -24.79 24.65 46.17
N MET A 159 -23.93 24.07 47.02
CA MET A 159 -23.37 24.76 48.18
C MET A 159 -22.40 25.87 47.77
N ALA A 160 -21.48 25.62 46.83
CA ALA A 160 -20.52 26.61 46.34
C ALA A 160 -21.21 27.82 45.66
N ARG A 161 -22.37 27.59 45.02
CA ARG A 161 -23.20 28.66 44.43
C ARG A 161 -23.77 29.64 45.45
N ARG A 162 -23.82 29.28 46.74
CA ARG A 162 -24.32 30.15 47.82
C ARG A 162 -23.25 31.09 48.37
N GLU A 163 -22.00 31.00 47.90
CA GLU A 163 -20.93 31.90 48.30
C GLU A 163 -21.06 33.29 47.66
N SER A 164 -20.55 34.32 48.34
CA SER A 164 -20.51 35.72 47.86
C SER A 164 -19.82 35.86 46.49
N ASN A 165 -18.91 34.93 46.16
CA ASN A 165 -18.26 34.83 44.85
C ASN A 165 -18.52 33.45 44.20
N ALA A 166 -19.80 33.15 44.01
CA ALA A 166 -20.33 31.87 43.54
C ALA A 166 -19.60 31.32 42.30
N GLU A 167 -19.26 32.17 41.32
CA GLU A 167 -18.62 31.71 40.08
C GLU A 167 -17.22 31.15 40.32
N LYS A 168 -16.38 31.89 41.07
CA LYS A 168 -15.03 31.42 41.43
C LYS A 168 -15.07 30.21 42.36
N ALA A 169 -16.05 30.16 43.26
CA ALA A 169 -16.24 29.04 44.17
C ALA A 169 -16.56 27.75 43.42
N VAL A 170 -17.52 27.82 42.49
CA VAL A 170 -17.91 26.71 41.61
C VAL A 170 -16.74 26.27 40.73
N GLU A 171 -15.99 27.20 40.14
CA GLU A 171 -14.81 26.87 39.34
C GLU A 171 -13.74 26.14 40.16
N LYS A 172 -13.42 26.64 41.36
CA LYS A 172 -12.46 26.00 42.25
C LYS A 172 -12.90 24.60 42.66
N TYR A 173 -14.19 24.42 42.94
CA TYR A 173 -14.77 23.12 43.27
C TYR A 173 -14.64 22.13 42.11
N ILE A 174 -15.04 22.52 40.90
CA ILE A 174 -14.93 21.68 39.69
C ILE A 174 -13.47 21.26 39.46
N ALA A 175 -12.53 22.20 39.57
CA ALA A 175 -11.11 21.91 39.41
C ALA A 175 -10.59 20.90 40.45
N GLY A 176 -11.03 21.03 41.71
CA GLY A 176 -10.70 20.10 42.79
C GLY A 176 -11.22 18.68 42.52
N GLU A 177 -12.45 18.56 42.05
CA GLU A 177 -13.06 17.27 41.73
C GLU A 177 -12.44 16.60 40.50
N ILE A 178 -12.10 17.36 39.45
CA ILE A 178 -11.31 16.83 38.32
C ILE A 178 -9.96 16.30 38.80
N THR A 179 -9.31 17.03 39.73
CA THR A 179 -8.02 16.61 40.31
C THR A 179 -8.17 15.33 41.12
N ARG A 180 -9.20 15.25 41.96
CA ARG A 180 -9.53 14.05 42.74
C ARG A 180 -9.82 12.86 41.84
N PHE A 181 -10.68 13.02 40.84
CA PHE A 181 -10.99 12.00 39.85
C PHE A 181 -9.72 11.52 39.14
N THR A 182 -8.86 12.45 38.71
CA THR A 182 -7.60 12.11 38.05
C THR A 182 -6.70 11.27 38.96
N HIS A 183 -6.60 11.64 40.24
CA HIS A 183 -5.84 10.87 41.23
C HIS A 183 -6.40 9.46 41.42
N GLU A 184 -7.72 9.33 41.59
CA GLU A 184 -8.41 8.05 41.80
C GLU A 184 -8.36 7.15 40.55
N TYR A 185 -8.56 7.74 39.37
CA TYR A 185 -8.41 7.05 38.10
C TYR A 185 -6.99 6.47 37.93
N ASN A 186 -5.97 7.26 38.28
CA ASN A 186 -4.59 6.82 38.19
C ASN A 186 -4.26 5.72 39.22
N SER A 187 -4.74 5.84 40.46
CA SER A 187 -4.45 4.88 41.53
C SER A 187 -5.19 3.56 41.37
N ILE A 188 -6.38 3.56 40.78
CA ILE A 188 -7.18 2.35 40.56
C ILE A 188 -6.91 1.78 39.18
N ILE A 189 -7.25 2.52 38.13
CA ILE A 189 -7.30 1.97 36.77
C ILE A 189 -5.89 1.89 36.17
N LYS A 190 -5.11 2.99 36.20
CA LYS A 190 -3.76 2.96 35.62
C LYS A 190 -2.83 2.05 36.41
N ALA A 191 -2.98 1.91 37.72
CA ALA A 191 -2.13 1.00 38.51
C ALA A 191 -2.48 -0.47 38.27
N ARG A 192 -3.77 -0.83 38.36
CA ARG A 192 -4.24 -2.22 38.28
C ARG A 192 -4.18 -2.79 36.87
N TYR A 193 -4.51 -1.98 35.86
CA TYR A 193 -4.63 -2.44 34.46
C TYR A 193 -3.59 -1.85 33.51
N ARG A 194 -2.46 -1.34 34.07
CA ARG A 194 -1.39 -0.66 33.32
C ARG A 194 -0.91 -1.46 32.11
N PHE A 195 -0.66 -2.76 32.33
CA PHE A 195 0.02 -3.62 31.37
C PHE A 195 -0.92 -4.01 30.23
N GLN A 196 -2.17 -4.33 30.56
CA GLN A 196 -3.21 -4.72 29.63
C GLN A 196 -3.58 -3.53 28.72
N PHE A 197 -3.97 -2.40 29.32
CA PHE A 197 -4.39 -1.22 28.56
C PHE A 197 -3.24 -0.48 27.88
N GLY A 198 -2.04 -0.50 28.46
CA GLY A 198 -0.88 0.14 27.85
C GLY A 198 -0.55 -0.42 26.47
N LYS A 199 -0.79 -1.72 26.22
CA LYS A 199 -0.62 -2.30 24.87
C LYS A 199 -1.70 -1.81 23.92
N TYR A 200 -2.96 -1.81 24.36
CA TYR A 200 -4.10 -1.37 23.57
C TYR A 200 -3.99 0.11 23.16
N PHE A 201 -3.76 1.03 24.10
CA PHE A 201 -3.68 2.46 23.78
C PHE A 201 -2.50 2.79 22.86
N ARG A 202 -1.35 2.15 23.05
CA ARG A 202 -0.21 2.29 22.14
C ARG A 202 -0.54 1.76 20.74
N PHE A 203 -1.19 0.61 20.66
CA PHE A 203 -1.57 0.06 19.37
C PHE A 203 -2.60 0.95 18.66
N LEU A 204 -3.62 1.43 19.37
CA LEU A 204 -4.58 2.39 18.82
C LEU A 204 -3.91 3.68 18.34
N LEU A 205 -2.92 4.20 19.09
CA LEU A 205 -2.10 5.32 18.64
C LEU A 205 -1.41 5.01 17.31
N TYR A 206 -0.80 3.83 17.15
CA TYR A 206 -0.16 3.46 15.89
C TYR A 206 -1.16 3.29 14.73
N VAL A 207 -2.36 2.77 15.00
CA VAL A 207 -3.43 2.72 13.99
C VAL A 207 -3.80 4.14 13.55
N LEU A 208 -3.98 5.07 14.49
CA LEU A 208 -4.34 6.44 14.16
C LEU A 208 -3.18 7.20 13.49
N LYS A 209 -1.93 6.90 13.82
CA LYS A 209 -0.76 7.40 13.07
C LYS A 209 -0.77 6.94 11.63
N TYR A 210 -1.01 5.65 11.40
CA TYR A 210 -1.12 5.09 10.04
C TYR A 210 -2.24 5.78 9.26
N VAL A 211 -3.39 6.01 9.90
CA VAL A 211 -4.51 6.76 9.31
C VAL A 211 -4.12 8.21 9.01
N ASP A 212 -3.28 8.83 9.84
CA ASP A 212 -2.83 10.22 9.67
C ASP A 212 -1.91 10.43 8.48
N GLU A 213 -1.19 9.39 8.07
CA GLU A 213 -0.32 9.40 6.89
C GLU A 213 -1.11 9.35 5.58
N GLU A 214 -2.39 8.99 5.61
CA GLU A 214 -3.24 8.97 4.42
C GLU A 214 -3.58 10.38 3.95
N THR A 215 -3.66 10.54 2.62
CA THR A 215 -3.90 11.84 1.99
C THR A 215 -5.37 12.03 1.61
N GLY A 216 -5.84 13.28 1.71
CA GLY A 216 -7.21 13.67 1.35
C GLY A 216 -8.26 13.17 2.35
N ASP A 217 -9.44 12.82 1.86
CA ASP A 217 -10.59 12.44 2.69
C ASP A 217 -10.49 11.04 3.31
N HIS A 218 -9.54 10.22 2.86
CA HIS A 218 -9.35 8.84 3.35
C HIS A 218 -9.01 8.79 4.84
N ALA A 219 -8.21 9.74 5.35
CA ALA A 219 -7.83 9.77 6.75
C ALA A 219 -9.06 9.89 7.66
N LYS A 220 -9.98 10.81 7.33
CA LYS A 220 -11.25 10.98 8.07
C LYS A 220 -12.15 9.75 7.95
N LEU A 221 -12.24 9.16 6.75
CA LEU A 221 -13.01 7.94 6.52
C LEU A 221 -12.49 6.79 7.40
N TYR A 222 -11.19 6.51 7.37
CA TYR A 222 -10.58 5.42 8.12
C TYR A 222 -10.64 5.65 9.64
N ALA A 223 -10.44 6.89 10.10
CA ALA A 223 -10.63 7.24 11.50
C ALA A 223 -12.08 7.00 11.95
N GLY A 224 -13.05 7.34 11.09
CA GLY A 224 -14.46 7.03 11.29
C GLY A 224 -14.76 5.53 11.36
N ILE A 225 -14.11 4.72 10.51
CA ILE A 225 -14.20 3.26 10.57
C ILE A 225 -13.66 2.76 11.91
N VAL A 226 -12.45 3.17 12.32
CA VAL A 226 -11.84 2.79 13.61
C VAL A 226 -12.77 3.12 14.77
N ARG A 227 -13.34 4.33 14.79
CA ARG A 227 -14.35 4.72 15.77
C ARG A 227 -15.56 3.79 15.75
N SER A 228 -16.09 3.47 14.57
CA SER A 228 -17.30 2.64 14.44
C SER A 228 -17.11 1.20 14.94
N THR A 229 -15.86 0.74 15.02
CA THR A 229 -15.59 -0.58 15.63
C THR A 229 -15.59 -0.53 17.15
N MET A 230 -15.48 0.66 17.77
CA MET A 230 -15.42 0.81 19.22
C MET A 230 -16.81 0.79 19.85
N SER A 231 -16.91 0.16 21.02
CA SER A 231 -18.14 0.19 21.82
C SER A 231 -18.30 1.50 22.60
N ASP A 232 -19.52 1.80 23.01
CA ASP A 232 -19.81 2.97 23.88
C ASP A 232 -19.02 2.93 25.20
N HIS A 233 -18.86 1.74 25.80
CA HIS A 233 -18.05 1.56 27.01
C HIS A 233 -16.57 1.88 26.74
N GLU A 234 -16.05 1.43 25.60
CA GLU A 234 -14.66 1.70 25.18
C GLU A 234 -14.41 3.19 24.93
N LEU A 235 -15.34 3.86 24.25
CA LEU A 235 -15.26 5.32 24.03
C LEU A 235 -15.28 6.08 25.36
N ARG A 236 -16.10 5.70 26.35
CA ARG A 236 -16.11 6.34 27.68
C ARG A 236 -14.83 6.10 28.46
N VAL A 237 -14.29 4.87 28.45
CA VAL A 237 -13.00 4.57 29.07
C VAL A 237 -11.87 5.39 28.42
N LEU A 238 -11.84 5.48 27.09
CA LEU A 238 -10.90 6.34 26.35
C LEU A 238 -11.07 7.81 26.73
N PHE A 239 -12.31 8.30 26.83
CA PHE A 239 -12.61 9.67 27.23
C PHE A 239 -12.04 10.01 28.62
N PHE A 240 -12.21 9.14 29.61
CA PHE A 240 -11.61 9.40 30.92
C PHE A 240 -10.09 9.22 30.88
N HIS A 241 -9.58 8.20 30.18
CA HIS A 241 -8.15 7.97 30.07
C HIS A 241 -7.40 9.18 29.49
N LEU A 242 -7.86 9.69 28.35
CA LEU A 242 -7.24 10.82 27.63
C LEU A 242 -7.49 12.18 28.33
N ALA A 243 -8.44 12.24 29.26
CA ALA A 243 -8.59 13.40 30.14
C ALA A 243 -7.48 13.44 31.21
N THR A 244 -7.04 12.26 31.68
CA THR A 244 -5.98 12.13 32.71
C THR A 244 -4.55 12.15 32.16
N ASP A 245 -4.38 12.03 30.84
CA ASP A 245 -3.08 11.93 30.19
C ASP A 245 -3.09 12.74 28.89
N VAL A 246 -2.38 13.87 28.89
CA VAL A 246 -2.23 14.66 27.66
C VAL A 246 -1.12 13.99 26.85
N ASN A 247 -1.53 13.13 25.92
CA ASN A 247 -0.62 12.39 25.05
C ASN A 247 -1.02 12.56 23.58
N GLU A 248 -0.15 12.08 22.69
CA GLU A 248 -0.35 12.17 21.23
C GLU A 248 -1.66 11.52 20.77
N LEU A 249 -2.12 10.47 21.47
CA LEU A 249 -3.38 9.79 21.20
C LEU A 249 -4.58 10.73 21.35
N LYS A 250 -4.57 11.61 22.37
CA LYS A 250 -5.60 12.63 22.54
C LYS A 250 -5.69 13.56 21.33
N GLY A 251 -4.55 13.99 20.79
CA GLY A 251 -4.50 14.84 19.60
C GLY A 251 -5.22 14.23 18.41
N TYR A 252 -5.10 12.91 18.21
CA TYR A 252 -5.84 12.22 17.14
C TYR A 252 -7.33 12.11 17.41
N PHE A 253 -7.75 11.87 18.65
CA PHE A 253 -9.17 11.87 19.02
C PHE A 253 -9.84 13.23 18.77
N GLU A 254 -9.11 14.32 19.04
CA GLU A 254 -9.56 15.68 18.76
C GLU A 254 -9.57 15.97 17.26
N LYS A 255 -8.49 15.66 16.54
CA LYS A 255 -8.35 15.89 15.09
C LYS A 255 -9.41 15.19 14.25
N TYR A 256 -9.78 13.96 14.63
CA TYR A 256 -10.69 13.11 13.86
C TYR A 256 -12.09 13.01 14.45
N SER A 257 -12.41 13.81 15.46
CA SER A 257 -13.76 13.87 16.02
C SER A 257 -14.25 12.51 16.53
N LEU A 258 -13.33 11.71 17.12
CA LEU A 258 -13.60 10.32 17.48
C LEU A 258 -14.60 10.18 18.64
N PHE A 259 -14.88 11.26 19.37
CA PHE A 259 -15.91 11.32 20.41
C PHE A 259 -17.23 11.91 19.94
N LYS A 260 -17.46 12.01 18.62
CA LYS A 260 -18.79 12.34 18.08
C LYS A 260 -19.87 11.45 18.73
N ASP A 261 -21.06 11.96 19.04
CA ASP A 261 -22.15 11.15 19.62
C ASP A 261 -21.85 10.38 20.94
N ILE A 262 -20.73 10.64 21.64
CA ILE A 262 -20.45 9.97 22.91
C ILE A 262 -21.53 10.32 23.94
N THR A 263 -22.10 9.31 24.58
CA THR A 263 -23.07 9.51 25.66
C THR A 263 -22.32 9.78 26.96
N LEU A 264 -22.49 11.00 27.49
CA LEU A 264 -21.96 11.43 28.79
C LEU A 264 -23.12 11.64 29.74
N ASP A 265 -23.13 10.90 30.85
CA ASP A 265 -24.29 10.80 31.75
C ASP A 265 -24.04 11.37 33.15
N THR A 266 -22.87 11.95 33.40
CA THR A 266 -22.53 12.60 34.68
C THR A 266 -22.13 14.05 34.48
N GLU A 267 -22.49 14.92 35.42
CA GLU A 267 -22.11 16.34 35.35
C GLU A 267 -20.58 16.50 35.31
N LEU A 268 -19.83 15.69 36.05
CA LEU A 268 -18.36 15.70 35.98
C LEU A 268 -17.86 15.39 34.56
N SER A 269 -18.43 14.40 33.87
CA SER A 269 -18.03 14.09 32.49
C SER A 269 -18.33 15.24 31.51
N ILE A 270 -19.43 15.97 31.71
CA ILE A 270 -19.76 17.18 30.95
C ILE A 270 -18.74 18.29 31.21
N GLN A 271 -18.33 18.48 32.47
CA GLN A 271 -17.32 19.47 32.85
C GLN A 271 -15.93 19.10 32.30
N ILE A 272 -15.55 17.82 32.35
CA ILE A 272 -14.32 17.31 31.73
C ILE A 272 -14.32 17.59 30.23
N LYS A 273 -15.43 17.27 29.54
CA LYS A 273 -15.59 17.55 28.10
C LYS A 273 -15.34 19.03 27.79
N LYS A 274 -15.93 19.93 28.57
CA LYS A 274 -15.81 21.39 28.36
C LYS A 274 -14.41 21.93 28.66
N ARG A 275 -13.73 21.41 29.69
CA ARG A 275 -12.49 21.99 30.21
C ARG A 275 -11.21 21.33 29.67
N LEU A 276 -11.27 20.04 29.35
CA LEU A 276 -10.09 19.25 29.03
C LEU A 276 -10.01 18.83 27.56
N TYR A 277 -11.06 19.02 26.75
CA TYR A 277 -11.04 18.66 25.34
C TYR A 277 -11.34 19.83 24.42
N GLN A 278 -10.77 19.80 23.22
CA GLN A 278 -11.16 20.69 22.13
C GLN A 278 -12.56 20.31 21.61
N SER A 279 -13.37 21.31 21.24
CA SER A 279 -14.74 21.09 20.73
C SER A 279 -14.77 20.18 19.50
N GLN A 280 -13.77 20.27 18.63
CA GLN A 280 -13.65 19.46 17.42
C GLN A 280 -13.69 17.94 17.67
N ALA A 281 -13.31 17.48 18.86
CA ALA A 281 -13.36 16.07 19.23
C ALA A 281 -14.77 15.45 19.16
N PHE A 282 -15.81 16.30 19.16
CA PHE A 282 -17.22 15.90 19.28
C PHE A 282 -18.10 16.31 18.07
N HIS A 283 -17.54 16.93 17.03
CA HIS A 283 -18.30 17.48 15.90
C HIS A 283 -18.06 16.73 14.58
#